data_AF-A0A7C7Q0F8-F1
#
_entry.id   AF-A0A7C7Q0F8-F1
#
_cell.length_a   1.000
_cell.length_b   1.000
_cell.length_c   1.000
_cell.angle_alpha   90.00
_cell.angle_beta   90.00
_cell.angle_gamma   90.00
#
_symmetry.space_group_name_H-M   'P 1'
#
loop_
_entity.id
_entity.type
_entity.pdbx_description
1 polymer ?
#
loop_
_entity_poly.entity_id
_entity_poly.type
_entity_poly.pdbx_seq_one_letter_code
_entity_poly.pdbx_strand_id
1 'polypeptide(L)'
;MGISDNYLFTKLLNINSNVRSQVERYSIELSTGRKINAPSEAPDDYPYFVKLSDKADKLSQYMQNRNIASTYLSPAENALEQVWDNLQNIRQKALYILNEPDAAAENRNDIKFVLENSTKLYQFENFFVRVEKIRQQKGMGGVLGVGSAKGLIKSEKPNVKFDVKQMIMVIQPL
;
A
#
# COMPACT_ATOMS: atom_id res chain seq x y z
N MET A 1 37.57 -55.63 -40.36
CA MET A 1 37.26 -55.42 -38.93
C MET A 1 35.74 -55.49 -38.78
N GLY A 2 35.22 -56.54 -38.15
CA GLY A 2 33.80 -56.63 -37.80
C GLY A 2 33.59 -56.07 -36.40
N ILE A 3 32.61 -55.19 -36.24
CA ILE A 3 32.20 -54.70 -34.92
C ILE A 3 31.46 -55.84 -34.22
N SER A 4 31.75 -56.11 -32.95
CA SER A 4 31.05 -57.14 -32.17
C SER A 4 29.57 -56.78 -31.99
N ASP A 5 28.67 -57.74 -32.21
CA ASP A 5 27.21 -57.58 -32.01
C ASP A 5 26.87 -57.09 -30.59
N ASN A 6 27.66 -57.50 -29.59
CA ASN A 6 27.48 -57.06 -28.22
C ASN A 6 27.78 -55.56 -28.05
N TYR A 7 28.80 -55.05 -28.74
CA TYR A 7 29.12 -53.62 -28.73
C TYR A 7 28.03 -52.80 -29.43
N LEU A 8 27.47 -53.29 -30.53
CA LEU A 8 26.32 -52.66 -31.18
C LEU A 8 25.09 -52.64 -30.27
N PHE A 9 24.79 -53.76 -29.61
CA PHE A 9 23.67 -53.87 -28.68
C PHE A 9 23.81 -52.91 -27.49
N THR A 10 24.97 -52.86 -26.84
CA THR A 10 25.22 -51.90 -25.75
C THR A 10 25.10 -50.46 -26.22
N LYS A 11 25.60 -50.14 -27.42
CA LYS A 11 25.48 -48.80 -28.00
C LYS A 11 24.01 -48.43 -28.27
N LEU A 12 23.21 -49.37 -28.77
CA LEU A 12 21.76 -49.16 -28.98
C LEU A 12 21.01 -48.96 -27.65
N LEU A 13 21.35 -49.70 -26.60
CA LEU A 13 20.79 -49.49 -25.27
C LEU A 13 21.11 -48.09 -24.72
N ASN A 14 22.38 -47.66 -24.83
CA ASN A 14 22.79 -46.32 -24.41
C ASN A 14 22.02 -45.24 -25.17
N ILE A 15 21.89 -45.37 -26.50
CA ILE A 15 21.09 -44.44 -27.32
C ILE A 15 19.62 -44.43 -26.86
N ASN A 16 19.00 -45.59 -26.64
CA ASN A 16 17.62 -45.67 -26.19
C ASN A 16 17.43 -44.99 -24.82
N SER A 17 18.35 -45.21 -23.89
CA SER A 17 18.34 -44.56 -22.57
C SER A 17 18.48 -43.03 -22.69
N ASN A 18 19.37 -42.55 -23.55
CA ASN A 18 19.57 -41.11 -23.81
C ASN A 18 18.29 -40.48 -24.40
N VAL A 19 17.68 -41.11 -25.40
CA VAL A 19 16.44 -40.60 -26.02
C VAL A 19 15.31 -40.54 -25.00
N ARG A 20 15.13 -41.58 -24.16
CA ARG A 20 14.11 -41.58 -23.10
C ARG A 20 14.31 -40.42 -22.13
N SER A 21 15.56 -40.17 -21.69
CA SER A 21 15.86 -39.04 -20.80
C SER A 21 15.57 -37.67 -21.42
N GLN A 22 15.77 -37.52 -22.74
CA GLN A 22 15.46 -36.28 -23.45
C GLN A 22 13.95 -36.07 -23.58
N VAL A 23 13.20 -37.13 -23.88
CA VAL A 23 11.73 -37.08 -23.94
C VAL A 23 11.14 -36.69 -22.59
N GLU A 24 11.67 -37.26 -21.50
CA GLU A 24 11.24 -36.92 -20.14
C GLU A 24 11.51 -35.45 -19.81
N ARG A 25 12.71 -34.93 -20.13
CA ARG A 25 13.03 -33.51 -19.94
C ARG A 25 12.09 -32.60 -20.73
N TYR A 26 11.85 -32.87 -22.01
CA TYR A 26 10.92 -32.06 -22.81
C TYR A 26 9.48 -32.18 -22.31
N SER A 27 9.07 -33.33 -21.79
CA SER A 27 7.76 -33.48 -21.15
C SER A 27 7.62 -32.58 -19.91
N ILE A 28 8.67 -32.48 -19.09
CA ILE A 28 8.71 -31.58 -17.93
C ILE A 28 8.73 -30.11 -18.39
N GLU A 29 9.54 -29.75 -19.38
CA GLU A 29 9.59 -28.39 -19.92
C GLU A 29 8.24 -27.94 -20.50
N LEU A 30 7.53 -28.83 -21.20
CA LEU A 30 6.18 -28.57 -21.72
C LEU A 30 5.15 -28.46 -20.59
N SER A 31 5.23 -29.32 -19.58
CA SER A 31 4.28 -29.30 -18.46
C SER A 31 4.46 -28.08 -17.56
N THR A 32 5.69 -27.61 -17.37
CA THR A 32 6.01 -26.48 -16.49
C THR A 32 6.02 -25.15 -17.25
N GLY A 33 6.15 -25.20 -18.58
CA GLY A 33 6.42 -24.03 -19.43
C GLY A 33 7.79 -23.41 -19.19
N ARG A 34 8.68 -24.08 -18.45
CA ARG A 34 10.00 -23.57 -18.06
C ARG A 34 11.08 -24.40 -18.71
N LYS A 35 12.05 -23.71 -19.31
CA LYS A 35 13.25 -24.31 -19.90
C LYS A 35 14.26 -24.80 -18.86
N ILE A 36 14.30 -24.15 -17.69
CA ILE A 36 15.20 -24.50 -16.59
C ILE A 36 14.33 -24.85 -15.38
N ASN A 37 14.37 -26.11 -14.98
CA ASN A 37 13.57 -26.66 -13.88
C ASN A 37 14.42 -27.00 -12.66
N ALA A 38 15.71 -27.27 -12.85
CA ALA A 38 16.64 -27.56 -11.75
C ALA A 38 17.94 -26.75 -11.85
N PRO A 39 18.59 -26.44 -10.71
CA PRO A 39 19.91 -25.79 -10.70
C PRO A 39 20.98 -26.55 -11.49
N SER A 40 20.87 -27.89 -11.56
CA SER A 40 21.81 -28.75 -12.29
C SER A 40 21.73 -28.61 -13.81
N GLU A 41 20.62 -28.10 -14.36
CA GLU A 41 20.42 -27.96 -15.81
C GLU A 41 21.11 -26.72 -16.37
N ALA A 42 21.24 -25.66 -15.56
CA ALA A 42 21.90 -24.41 -15.93
C ALA A 42 22.51 -23.73 -14.68
N PRO A 43 23.64 -24.26 -14.16
CA PRO A 43 24.22 -23.79 -12.90
C PRO A 43 24.65 -22.32 -12.94
N ASP A 44 25.03 -21.80 -14.11
CA ASP A 44 25.43 -20.42 -14.28
C ASP A 44 24.24 -19.45 -14.37
N ASP A 45 23.13 -19.88 -14.99
CA ASP A 45 21.95 -19.04 -15.25
C ASP A 45 20.91 -19.07 -14.11
N TYR A 46 20.79 -20.21 -13.42
CA TYR A 46 19.79 -20.41 -12.37
C TYR A 46 19.83 -19.35 -11.24
N PRO A 47 21.00 -18.92 -10.74
CA PRO A 47 21.07 -17.85 -9.73
C PRO A 47 20.49 -16.52 -10.20
N TYR A 48 20.59 -16.20 -11.50
CA TYR A 48 20.00 -14.98 -12.06
C TYR A 48 18.49 -15.09 -12.13
N PHE A 49 17.96 -16.27 -12.49
CA PHE A 49 16.52 -16.52 -12.46
C PHE A 49 15.93 -16.36 -11.06
N VAL A 50 16.56 -16.95 -10.03
CA VAL A 50 16.11 -16.81 -8.63
C VAL A 50 16.12 -15.34 -8.20
N LYS A 51 17.21 -14.62 -8.46
CA LYS A 51 17.30 -13.17 -8.16
C LYS A 51 16.23 -12.36 -8.89
N LEU A 52 15.89 -12.74 -10.13
CA LEU A 52 14.84 -12.07 -10.90
C LEU A 52 13.45 -12.35 -10.30
N SER A 53 13.17 -13.60 -9.91
CA SER A 53 11.94 -13.97 -9.22
C SER A 53 11.78 -13.17 -7.92
N ASP A 54 12.83 -13.12 -7.09
CA ASP A 54 12.82 -12.34 -5.85
C ASP A 54 12.52 -10.85 -6.10
N LYS A 55 13.09 -10.29 -7.18
CA LYS A 55 12.82 -8.90 -7.59
C LYS A 55 11.39 -8.72 -8.06
N ALA A 56 10.83 -9.67 -8.81
CA ALA A 56 9.44 -9.65 -9.26
C ALA A 56 8.47 -9.71 -8.07
N ASP A 57 8.75 -10.57 -7.08
CA ASP A 57 7.94 -10.69 -5.87
C ASP A 57 7.98 -9.40 -5.04
N LYS A 58 9.17 -8.81 -4.86
CA LYS A 58 9.32 -7.50 -4.21
C LYS A 58 8.57 -6.41 -4.95
N LEU A 59 8.63 -6.39 -6.28
CA LEU A 59 7.89 -5.43 -7.09
C LEU A 59 6.38 -5.59 -6.91
N SER A 60 5.87 -6.83 -6.91
CA SER A 60 4.46 -7.13 -6.64
C SER A 60 4.02 -6.59 -5.27
N GLN A 61 4.83 -6.81 -4.23
CA GLN A 61 4.58 -6.24 -2.89
C GLN A 61 4.57 -4.71 -2.90
N TYR A 62 5.50 -4.07 -3.60
CA TYR A 62 5.51 -2.60 -3.73
C TYR A 62 4.27 -2.07 -4.45
N MET A 63 3.78 -2.77 -5.47
CA MET A 63 2.53 -2.41 -6.15
C MET A 63 1.33 -2.52 -5.20
N GLN A 64 1.25 -3.59 -4.41
CA GLN A 64 0.19 -3.74 -3.40
C GLN A 64 0.26 -2.62 -2.34
N ASN A 65 1.45 -2.32 -1.82
CA ASN A 65 1.65 -1.25 -0.85
C ASN A 65 1.27 0.12 -1.43
N ARG A 66 1.61 0.38 -2.69
CA ARG A 66 1.22 1.61 -3.40
C ARG A 66 -0.30 1.71 -3.52
N ASN A 67 -0.98 0.62 -3.88
CA ASN A 67 -2.43 0.62 -3.99
C ASN A 67 -3.10 0.92 -2.65
N ILE A 68 -2.61 0.29 -1.58
CA ILE A 68 -3.06 0.57 -0.21
C ILE A 68 -2.85 2.05 0.15
N ALA A 69 -1.66 2.60 -0.12
CA ALA A 69 -1.38 4.01 0.12
C ALA A 69 -2.32 4.94 -0.65
N SER A 70 -2.59 4.64 -1.92
CA SER A 70 -3.54 5.39 -2.75
C SER A 70 -4.96 5.37 -2.18
N THR A 71 -5.41 4.21 -1.67
CA THR A 71 -6.72 4.07 -1.01
C THR A 71 -6.86 4.95 0.24
N TYR A 72 -5.76 5.26 0.93
CA TYR A 72 -5.79 6.16 2.10
C TYR A 72 -5.54 7.63 1.74
N LEU A 73 -4.71 7.88 0.74
CA LEU A 73 -4.35 9.23 0.32
C LEU A 73 -5.56 9.94 -0.31
N SER A 74 -6.31 9.27 -1.18
CA SER A 74 -7.45 9.92 -1.88
C SER A 74 -8.55 10.43 -0.91
N PRO A 75 -9.01 9.66 0.10
CA PRO A 75 -9.91 10.19 1.11
C PRO A 75 -9.30 11.31 1.95
N ALA A 76 -8.00 11.24 2.25
CA ALA A 76 -7.30 12.29 2.99
C ALA A 76 -7.24 13.59 2.18
N GLU A 77 -6.96 13.52 0.88
CA GLU A 77 -6.98 14.66 -0.05
C GLU A 77 -8.38 15.28 -0.12
N ASN A 78 -9.43 14.46 -0.29
CA ASN A 78 -10.82 14.94 -0.29
C ASN A 78 -11.22 15.61 1.03
N ALA A 79 -10.72 15.10 2.17
CA ALA A 79 -10.96 15.70 3.47
C ALA A 79 -10.24 17.05 3.60
N LEU A 80 -8.99 17.15 3.13
CA LEU A 80 -8.23 18.40 3.11
C LEU A 80 -8.87 19.45 2.19
N GLU A 81 -9.40 19.05 1.04
CA GLU A 81 -10.14 19.92 0.13
C GLU A 81 -11.39 20.51 0.80
N GLN A 82 -12.18 19.68 1.49
CA GLN A 82 -13.33 20.16 2.27
C GLN A 82 -12.93 21.14 3.38
N VAL A 83 -11.80 20.91 4.05
CA VAL A 83 -11.28 21.85 5.05
C VAL A 83 -10.92 23.18 4.39
N TRP A 84 -10.25 23.13 3.23
CA TRP A 84 -9.88 24.32 2.47
C TRP A 84 -11.10 25.15 2.06
N ASP A 85 -12.11 24.51 1.47
CA ASP A 85 -13.34 25.18 1.04
C ASP A 85 -14.06 25.83 2.22
N ASN A 86 -14.13 25.15 3.36
CA ASN A 86 -14.71 25.70 4.58
C ASN A 86 -13.94 26.94 5.08
N LEU A 87 -12.60 26.90 5.05
CA LEU A 87 -11.78 28.06 5.42
C LEU A 87 -11.99 29.25 4.47
N GLN A 88 -12.12 29.00 3.17
CA GLN A 88 -12.43 30.06 2.20
C GLN A 88 -13.83 30.65 2.45
N ASN A 89 -14.83 29.81 2.74
CA ASN A 89 -16.18 30.26 3.07
C ASN A 89 -16.20 31.11 4.34
N ILE A 90 -15.47 30.70 5.39
CA ILE A 90 -15.33 31.49 6.62
C ILE A 90 -14.67 32.84 6.31
N ARG A 91 -13.59 32.85 5.51
CA ARG A 91 -12.90 34.08 5.11
C ARG A 91 -13.83 35.02 4.35
N GLN A 92 -14.60 34.52 3.39
CA GLN A 92 -15.55 35.32 2.62
C GLN A 92 -16.63 35.93 3.52
N LYS A 93 -17.24 35.13 4.40
CA LYS A 93 -18.25 35.62 5.35
C LYS A 93 -17.67 36.64 6.33
N ALA A 94 -16.44 36.47 6.79
CA ALA A 94 -15.76 37.43 7.67
C ALA A 94 -15.54 38.79 6.98
N LEU A 95 -15.12 38.78 5.70
CA LEU A 95 -14.99 40.01 4.90
C LEU A 95 -16.34 40.69 4.66
N TYR A 96 -17.40 39.92 4.43
CA TYR A 96 -18.76 40.45 4.27
C TYR A 96 -19.25 41.17 5.53
N ILE A 97 -19.07 40.56 6.71
CA ILE A 97 -19.43 41.18 8.00
C ILE A 97 -18.65 42.49 8.23
N LEU A 98 -17.38 42.54 7.82
CA LEU A 98 -16.56 43.75 7.96
C LEU A 98 -17.09 44.90 7.10
N ASN A 99 -17.63 44.60 5.91
CA ASN A 99 -18.16 45.59 4.98
C ASN A 99 -19.63 45.97 5.27
N GLU A 100 -20.44 45.05 5.82
CA GLU A 100 -21.85 45.26 6.15
C GLU A 100 -22.16 44.83 7.61
N PRO A 101 -21.97 45.74 8.59
CA PRO A 101 -22.11 45.42 10.02
C PRO A 101 -23.56 45.17 10.47
N ASP A 102 -24.57 45.65 9.72
CA ASP A 102 -25.98 45.57 10.10
C ASP A 102 -26.61 44.19 9.77
N ALA A 103 -26.04 43.44 8.83
CA ALA A 103 -26.42 42.06 8.48
C ALA A 103 -25.66 40.99 9.30
N ALA A 104 -24.92 41.41 10.33
CA ALA A 104 -23.90 40.60 10.97
C ALA A 104 -24.40 39.61 12.03
N ALA A 105 -25.65 39.68 12.48
CA ALA A 105 -26.14 38.77 13.54
C ALA A 105 -26.39 37.34 13.01
N GLU A 106 -27.04 37.22 11.85
CA GLU A 106 -27.32 35.94 11.20
C GLU A 106 -26.02 35.31 10.65
N ASN A 107 -25.19 36.12 9.97
CA ASN A 107 -23.90 35.66 9.42
C ASN A 107 -22.88 35.26 10.50
N ARG A 108 -22.92 35.83 11.71
CA ARG A 108 -22.06 35.40 12.83
C ARG A 108 -22.42 34.01 13.34
N ASN A 109 -23.71 33.67 13.38
CA ASN A 109 -24.18 32.34 13.78
C ASN A 109 -23.83 31.27 12.74
N ASP A 110 -23.91 31.62 11.45
CA ASP A 110 -23.44 30.76 10.35
C ASP A 110 -21.95 30.46 10.43
N ILE A 111 -21.12 31.49 10.66
CA ILE A 111 -19.67 31.29 10.83
C ILE A 111 -19.40 30.38 12.03
N LYS A 112 -20.12 30.59 13.14
CA LYS A 112 -19.99 29.73 14.33
C LYS A 112 -20.42 28.29 14.05
N PHE A 113 -21.51 28.08 13.32
CA PHE A 113 -21.99 26.76 12.90
C PHE A 113 -21.01 26.04 11.96
N VAL A 114 -20.41 26.76 11.00
CA VAL A 114 -19.39 26.20 10.09
C VAL A 114 -18.10 25.87 10.87
N LEU A 115 -17.67 26.72 11.82
CA LEU A 115 -16.55 26.43 12.73
C LEU A 115 -16.83 25.20 13.61
N GLU A 116 -18.03 25.08 14.18
CA GLU A 116 -18.41 23.92 15.00
C GLU A 116 -18.51 22.63 14.17
N ASN A 117 -19.01 22.67 12.93
CA ASN A 117 -19.06 21.48 12.07
C ASN A 117 -17.70 21.10 11.45
N SER A 118 -16.85 22.07 11.14
CA SER A 118 -15.46 21.78 10.74
C SER A 118 -14.65 21.14 11.87
N THR A 119 -14.95 21.42 13.15
CA THR A 119 -14.35 20.66 14.26
C THR A 119 -14.78 19.19 14.31
N LYS A 120 -15.92 18.82 13.70
CA LYS A 120 -16.34 17.40 13.61
C LYS A 120 -15.56 16.62 12.54
N LEU A 121 -14.97 17.28 11.54
CA LEU A 121 -14.04 16.65 10.58
C LEU A 121 -12.78 16.12 11.27
N TYR A 122 -12.39 16.65 12.44
CA TYR A 122 -11.32 16.06 13.27
C TYR A 122 -11.67 14.64 13.77
N GLN A 123 -12.91 14.19 13.69
CA GLN A 123 -13.23 12.78 13.94
C GLN A 123 -12.73 11.83 12.83
N PHE A 124 -12.24 12.32 11.68
CA PHE A 124 -11.44 11.50 10.75
C PHE A 124 -10.15 10.98 11.40
N GLU A 125 -9.62 11.66 12.43
CA GLU A 125 -8.50 11.15 13.23
C GLU A 125 -8.86 9.81 13.91
N ASN A 126 -10.14 9.65 14.30
CA ASN A 126 -10.66 8.38 14.82
C ASN A 126 -10.84 7.30 13.73
N PHE A 127 -10.91 7.67 12.45
CA PHE A 127 -10.98 6.72 11.35
C PHE A 127 -9.63 6.03 11.14
N PHE A 128 -8.52 6.78 11.10
CA PHE A 128 -7.18 6.19 11.02
C PHE A 128 -6.85 5.32 12.23
N VAL A 129 -7.17 5.78 13.45
CA VAL A 129 -7.00 4.99 14.68
C VAL A 129 -7.89 3.73 14.70
N ARG A 130 -9.10 3.78 14.13
CA ARG A 130 -9.98 2.59 14.01
C ARG A 130 -9.48 1.62 12.94
N VAL A 131 -9.00 2.10 11.80
CA VAL A 131 -8.45 1.25 10.73
C VAL A 131 -7.20 0.53 11.22
N GLU A 132 -6.34 1.20 11.99
CA GLU A 132 -5.16 0.58 12.59
C GLU A 132 -5.52 -0.45 13.67
N LYS A 133 -6.54 -0.19 14.49
CA LYS A 133 -7.11 -1.19 15.42
C LYS A 133 -7.71 -2.40 14.68
N ILE A 134 -8.38 -2.20 13.55
CA ILE A 134 -8.93 -3.30 12.73
C ILE A 134 -7.81 -4.13 12.10
N ARG A 135 -6.70 -3.51 11.67
CA ARG A 135 -5.51 -4.20 11.17
C ARG A 135 -4.81 -5.01 12.27
N GLN A 136 -4.74 -4.49 13.51
CA GLN A 136 -4.21 -5.23 14.66
C GLN A 136 -5.12 -6.38 15.10
N GLN A 137 -6.45 -6.23 15.02
CA GLN A 137 -7.41 -7.29 15.37
C GLN A 137 -7.51 -8.39 14.30
N LYS A 138 -7.41 -8.05 13.01
CA LYS A 138 -7.38 -9.05 11.92
C LYS A 138 -6.00 -9.71 11.75
N GLY A 139 -4.95 -9.17 12.37
CA GLY A 139 -3.60 -9.73 12.38
C GLY A 139 -3.35 -10.83 13.42
N MET A 140 -4.35 -11.28 14.18
CA MET A 140 -4.20 -12.32 15.22
C MET A 140 -4.90 -13.65 14.91
N GLY A 141 -5.44 -13.85 13.70
CA GLY A 141 -6.29 -15.02 13.38
C GLY A 141 -5.82 -15.94 12.25
N GLY A 142 -4.65 -15.74 11.65
CA GLY A 142 -4.26 -16.53 10.48
C GLY A 142 -2.75 -16.58 10.27
N VAL A 143 -2.19 -17.74 10.59
CA VAL A 143 -0.84 -18.19 10.22
C VAL A 143 -0.61 -17.96 8.73
N LEU A 144 0.37 -17.13 8.36
CA LEU A 144 1.28 -17.31 7.23
C LEU A 144 2.27 -16.12 7.21
N GLY A 145 3.55 -16.44 7.37
CA GLY A 145 4.61 -15.47 7.61
C GLY A 145 4.82 -14.46 6.47
N VAL A 146 4.92 -13.19 6.83
CA VAL A 146 5.62 -12.15 6.08
C VAL A 146 6.28 -11.22 7.10
N GLY A 147 7.55 -10.90 6.85
CA GLY A 147 8.50 -10.39 7.82
C GLY A 147 8.15 -9.10 8.55
N SER A 148 8.72 -9.02 9.75
CA SER A 148 8.87 -7.84 10.61
C SER A 148 9.00 -6.51 9.86
N ALA A 149 7.96 -5.68 9.97
CA ALA A 149 8.06 -4.22 9.90
C ALA A 149 7.74 -3.62 11.28
N LYS A 150 8.44 -4.13 12.31
CA LYS A 150 8.23 -3.78 13.73
C LYS A 150 8.99 -2.51 14.17
N GLY A 151 9.36 -1.64 13.25
CA GLY A 151 10.06 -0.39 13.55
C GLY A 151 9.71 0.66 12.51
N LEU A 152 9.60 1.92 12.92
CA LEU A 152 9.10 3.08 12.15
C LEU A 152 7.56 3.07 12.12
N ILE A 153 6.85 3.56 13.13
CA ILE A 153 6.73 4.98 13.47
C ILE A 153 6.35 5.04 14.96
N LYS A 154 7.24 5.59 15.81
CA LYS A 154 6.81 6.10 17.12
C LYS A 154 6.08 7.41 16.84
N SER A 155 4.75 7.34 16.81
CA SER A 155 3.87 8.52 16.85
C SER A 155 4.03 9.16 18.23
N GLU A 156 4.97 10.09 18.37
CA GLU A 156 4.86 11.13 19.37
C GLU A 156 3.70 12.04 18.95
N LYS A 157 2.58 11.93 19.65
CA LYS A 157 1.42 12.79 19.46
C LYS A 157 1.86 14.25 19.68
N PRO A 158 1.76 15.14 18.67
CA PRO A 158 1.93 16.56 18.94
C PRO A 158 0.73 17.01 19.79
N ASN A 159 0.99 17.28 21.07
CA ASN A 159 0.02 17.84 22.00
C ASN A 159 -0.16 19.33 21.69
N VAL A 160 -0.86 19.65 20.61
CA VAL A 160 -1.24 21.04 20.30
C VAL A 160 -2.62 21.28 20.87
N LYS A 161 -2.67 21.73 22.13
CA LYS A 161 -3.89 22.32 22.71
C LYS A 161 -4.10 23.69 22.07
N PHE A 162 -4.88 23.74 20.99
CA PHE A 162 -5.44 25.00 20.54
C PHE A 162 -6.55 25.42 21.49
N ASP A 163 -6.26 26.36 22.38
CA ASP A 163 -7.23 26.95 23.29
C ASP A 163 -8.14 27.90 22.50
N VAL A 164 -9.27 27.37 22.02
CA VAL A 164 -10.31 28.09 21.27
C VAL A 164 -10.84 29.31 22.06
N LYS A 165 -10.61 29.35 23.38
CA LYS A 165 -11.02 30.46 24.24
C LYS A 165 -10.29 31.78 23.95
N GLN A 166 -9.05 31.73 23.43
CA GLN A 166 -8.31 32.94 23.07
C GLN A 166 -8.79 33.59 21.76
N MET A 167 -9.35 32.81 20.83
CA MET A 167 -9.81 33.32 19.54
C MET A 167 -11.21 33.96 19.64
N ILE A 168 -12.05 33.48 20.57
CA ILE A 168 -13.37 34.06 20.84
C ILE A 168 -13.26 35.41 21.58
N MET A 169 -12.18 35.64 22.34
CA MET A 169 -11.99 36.87 23.13
C MET A 169 -11.61 38.09 22.27
N VAL A 170 -11.15 37.89 21.02
CA VAL A 170 -10.87 38.98 20.08
C VAL A 170 -12.17 39.55 19.45
N ILE A 171 -13.32 38.90 19.67
CA ILE A 171 -14.61 39.26 19.05
C ILE A 171 -15.64 39.70 20.12
N GLN A 172 -15.20 40.14 21.29
CA GLN A 172 -16.09 40.80 22.27
C GLN A 172 -15.75 42.29 22.37
N PRO A 173 -16.69 43.21 22.10
CA PRO A 173 -16.46 44.63 22.31
C PRO A 173 -16.61 44.99 23.80
N LEU A 174 -15.84 46.00 24.23
CA LEU A 174 -16.16 46.87 25.37
C LEU A 174 -17.56 47.47 25.23
#